data_AF-A0A7Y9JI91-F1
#
_entry.id   AF-A0A7Y9JI91-F1
#
_cell.length_a   1.000
_cell.length_b   1.000
_cell.length_c   1.000
_cell.angle_alpha   90.00
_cell.angle_beta   90.00
_cell.angle_gamma   90.00
#
_symmetry.space_group_name_H-M   'P 1'
#
loop_
_entity.id
_entity.type
_entity.pdbx_description
1 polymer ?
#
loop_
_entity_poly.entity_id
_entity_poly.type
_entity_poly.pdbx_seq_one_letter_code
_entity_poly.pdbx_strand_id
1 'polypeptide(L)'
;MAGGRRGGAAVRGRGVRRRAVLRGRHVRPAPRGRDALRVDLFDEPGGFRDYFKSRYGPTISVYERIAGDPDKVAALDEALAGLARDHDRGAPTLSMDWEYLLVTARRAG
;
A
#
# COMPACT_ATOMS: atom_id res chain seq x y z
N MET A 1 11.24 26.19 -31.00
CA MET A 1 11.54 24.75 -30.88
C MET A 1 11.89 24.48 -29.41
N ALA A 2 11.24 23.69 -28.57
CA ALA A 2 9.95 23.01 -28.57
C ALA A 2 9.50 22.97 -27.08
N GLY A 3 8.30 23.46 -26.80
CA GLY A 3 7.73 23.46 -25.45
C GLY A 3 7.25 22.05 -25.07
N GLY A 4 7.90 21.46 -24.07
CA GLY A 4 7.55 20.15 -23.53
C GLY A 4 6.22 20.17 -22.78
N ARG A 5 5.19 19.59 -23.40
CA ARG A 5 3.88 19.36 -22.78
C ARG A 5 4.04 18.38 -21.61
N ARG A 6 3.87 18.88 -20.38
CA ARG A 6 3.71 18.06 -19.17
C ARG A 6 2.35 17.37 -19.22
N GLY A 7 2.34 16.11 -19.64
CA GLY A 7 1.18 15.24 -19.54
C GLY A 7 1.05 14.72 -18.10
N GLY A 8 0.30 15.44 -17.26
CA GLY A 8 -0.15 14.90 -15.98
C GLY A 8 -1.07 13.71 -16.26
N ALA A 9 -0.63 12.51 -15.90
CA ALA A 9 -1.48 11.32 -15.90
C ALA A 9 -2.51 11.48 -14.78
N ALA A 10 -3.65 12.08 -15.11
CA ALA A 10 -4.80 12.12 -14.24
C ALA A 10 -5.26 10.69 -13.95
N VAL A 11 -5.07 10.23 -12.72
CA VAL A 11 -5.77 9.06 -12.19
C VAL A 11 -7.26 9.40 -12.21
N ARG A 12 -7.95 9.00 -13.29
CA ARG A 12 -9.40 9.07 -13.38
C ARG A 12 -9.95 8.04 -12.39
N GLY A 13 -10.29 8.51 -11.19
CA GLY A 13 -10.99 7.72 -10.18
C GLY A 13 -12.32 7.21 -10.75
N ARG A 14 -12.38 5.92 -11.11
CA ARG A 14 -13.66 5.23 -11.28
C ARG A 14 -14.26 5.09 -9.88
N GLY A 15 -15.44 5.68 -9.69
CA GLY A 15 -16.09 5.83 -8.40
C GLY A 15 -16.02 4.57 -7.53
N VAL A 16 -15.41 4.70 -6.35
CA VAL A 16 -15.33 3.65 -5.34
C VAL A 16 -16.70 3.54 -4.69
N ARG A 17 -17.49 2.52 -5.08
CA ARG A 17 -18.76 2.22 -4.40
C ARG A 17 -18.48 1.59 -3.04
N ARG A 18 -19.19 2.11 -2.03
CA ARG A 18 -19.05 1.87 -0.59
C ARG A 18 -19.07 0.38 -0.22
N ARG A 19 -18.25 0.04 0.78
CA ARG A 19 -18.12 -1.28 1.41
C ARG A 19 -19.46 -1.77 1.95
N ALA A 20 -20.07 -2.75 1.29
CA ALA A 20 -21.20 -3.50 1.83
C ALA A 20 -20.68 -4.83 2.40
N VAL A 21 -20.96 -5.11 3.67
CA VAL A 21 -20.63 -6.40 4.28
C VAL A 21 -21.67 -7.41 3.82
N LEU A 22 -21.24 -8.38 3.01
CA LEU A 22 -22.08 -9.45 2.49
C LEU A 22 -22.20 -10.55 3.55
N ARG A 23 -23.08 -10.37 4.55
CA ARG A 23 -23.45 -11.44 5.50
C ARG A 23 -24.71 -12.15 5.01
N GLY A 24 -24.67 -13.49 4.91
CA GLY A 24 -25.87 -14.33 4.79
C GLY A 24 -26.72 -14.17 3.53
N ARG A 25 -26.19 -13.66 2.42
CA ARG A 25 -26.92 -13.55 1.14
C ARG A 25 -26.18 -14.31 0.06
N HIS A 26 -26.90 -15.04 -0.80
CA HIS A 26 -26.34 -15.62 -2.00
C HIS A 26 -25.75 -14.49 -2.85
N VAL A 27 -24.43 -14.49 -2.97
CA VAL A 27 -23.70 -13.59 -3.85
C VAL A 27 -23.11 -14.42 -4.95
N ARG A 28 -23.32 -13.99 -6.20
CA ARG A 28 -22.63 -14.61 -7.33
C ARG A 28 -21.24 -13.95 -7.45
N PRO A 29 -20.15 -14.68 -7.19
CA PRO A 29 -18.82 -14.11 -7.33
C PRO A 29 -18.54 -13.86 -8.82
N ALA A 30 -17.92 -12.73 -9.12
CA ALA A 30 -17.25 -12.51 -10.40
C ALA A 30 -15.78 -12.97 -10.31
N PRO A 31 -15.05 -13.05 -11.44
CA PRO A 31 -13.63 -13.38 -11.43
C PRO A 31 -12.84 -12.47 -10.47
N ARG A 32 -11.92 -13.06 -9.71
CA ARG A 32 -10.99 -12.32 -8.86
C ARG A 32 -9.87 -11.75 -9.73
N GLY A 33 -9.65 -10.45 -9.63
CA GLY A 33 -8.51 -9.78 -10.28
C GLY A 33 -7.41 -9.53 -9.26
N ARG A 34 -6.19 -9.88 -9.62
CA ARG A 34 -4.97 -9.45 -8.92
C ARG A 34 -4.36 -8.33 -9.74
N ASP A 35 -4.10 -7.20 -9.11
CA ASP A 35 -3.57 -6.03 -9.77
C ASP A 35 -2.60 -5.32 -8.80
N ALA A 36 -1.77 -4.44 -9.34
CA ALA A 36 -0.78 -3.70 -8.58
C ALA A 36 -1.16 -2.23 -8.51
N LEU A 37 -1.14 -1.67 -7.31
CA LEU A 37 -1.24 -0.25 -7.07
C LEU A 37 0.17 0.32 -6.98
N ARG A 38 0.53 1.21 -7.90
CA ARG A 38 1.71 2.05 -7.73
C ARG A 38 1.50 3.00 -6.56
N VAL A 39 2.40 2.96 -5.59
CA VAL A 39 2.47 3.87 -4.45
C VAL A 39 3.76 4.68 -4.56
N ASP A 40 3.62 6.01 -4.64
CA ASP A 40 4.69 7.01 -4.77
C ASP A 40 4.62 8.09 -3.66
N LEU A 41 3.99 7.74 -2.54
CA LEU A 41 3.64 8.64 -1.43
C LEU A 41 4.78 8.92 -0.44
N PHE A 42 5.92 8.26 -0.56
CA PHE A 42 7.03 8.38 0.37
C PHE A 42 8.21 9.05 -0.32
N ASP A 43 8.79 10.06 0.30
CA ASP A 43 9.97 10.72 -0.26
C ASP A 43 11.21 9.82 -0.16
N GLU A 44 11.32 9.03 0.90
CA GLU A 44 12.46 8.17 1.19
C GLU A 44 12.06 6.90 1.99
N PRO A 45 12.93 5.87 2.05
CA PRO A 45 12.66 4.64 2.79
C PRO A 45 12.30 4.84 4.28
N GLY A 46 12.85 5.87 4.92
CA GLY A 46 12.50 6.22 6.31
C GLY A 46 11.03 6.58 6.48
N GLY A 47 10.44 7.29 5.51
CA GLY A 47 9.03 7.65 5.51
C GLY A 47 8.11 6.43 5.40
N PHE A 48 8.51 5.41 4.61
CA PHE A 48 7.81 4.12 4.57
C PHE A 48 7.84 3.42 5.94
N ARG A 49 9.02 3.31 6.57
CA ARG A 49 9.16 2.74 7.92
C ARG A 49 8.23 3.46 8.91
N ASP A 50 8.25 4.79 8.94
CA ASP A 50 7.44 5.58 9.87
C ASP A 50 5.94 5.39 9.66
N TYR A 51 5.52 5.27 8.40
CA TYR A 51 4.14 4.97 8.08
C TYR A 51 3.70 3.62 8.67
N PHE A 52 4.47 2.56 8.46
CA PHE A 52 4.14 1.23 9.00
C PHE A 52 4.20 1.20 10.53
N LYS A 53 5.22 1.84 11.12
CA LYS A 53 5.40 1.97 12.57
C LYS A 53 4.26 2.71 13.27
N SER A 54 3.49 3.53 12.56
CA SER A 54 2.41 4.35 13.13
C SER A 54 0.99 3.96 12.70
N ARG A 55 0.82 3.27 11.57
CA ARG A 55 -0.50 3.04 10.95
C ARG A 55 -0.83 1.58 10.69
N TYR A 56 0.16 0.69 10.74
CA TYR A 56 -0.07 -0.73 10.48
C TYR A 56 -0.05 -1.51 11.79
N GLY A 57 -1.23 -1.91 12.26
CA GLY A 57 -1.43 -2.64 13.52
C GLY A 57 -0.42 -3.77 13.76
N PRO A 58 -0.18 -4.67 12.78
CA PRO A 58 0.83 -5.72 12.95
C PRO A 58 2.25 -5.21 13.20
N THR A 59 2.67 -4.14 12.53
CA THR A 59 4.00 -3.54 12.77
C THR A 59 4.05 -2.85 14.13
N ILE A 60 2.99 -2.11 14.51
CA ILE A 60 2.88 -1.44 15.82
C ILE A 60 3.04 -2.47 16.94
N SER A 61 2.29 -3.57 16.89
CA SER A 61 2.37 -4.63 17.92
C SER A 61 3.76 -5.24 18.05
N VAL A 62 4.53 -5.31 16.97
CA VAL A 62 5.93 -5.78 17.04
C VAL A 62 6.81 -4.76 17.76
N TYR A 63 6.69 -3.46 17.44
CA TYR A 63 7.44 -2.40 18.13
C TYR A 63 7.11 -2.32 19.62
N GLU A 64 5.84 -2.42 19.99
CA GLU A 64 5.41 -2.46 21.40
C GLU A 64 6.08 -3.61 22.16
N ARG A 65 6.13 -4.80 21.54
CA ARG A 65 6.75 -5.99 22.16
C ARG A 65 8.26 -5.84 22.38
N ILE A 66 8.96 -5.11 21.51
CA ILE A 66 10.43 -4.98 21.57
C ILE A 66 10.87 -3.63 22.16
N ALA A 67 9.97 -2.80 22.68
CA ALA A 67 10.26 -1.43 23.08
C ALA A 67 11.37 -1.30 24.14
N GLY A 68 11.57 -2.34 24.97
CA GLY A 68 12.64 -2.39 25.98
C GLY A 68 14.01 -2.83 25.45
N ASP A 69 14.13 -3.10 24.15
CA ASP A 69 15.35 -3.60 23.51
C ASP A 69 15.73 -2.68 22.33
N PRO A 70 16.55 -1.64 22.57
CA PRO A 70 16.90 -0.64 21.56
C PRO A 70 17.58 -1.24 20.32
N ASP A 71 18.37 -2.30 20.48
CA ASP A 71 19.07 -2.96 19.39
C ASP A 71 18.07 -3.65 18.46
N LYS A 72 17.05 -4.32 19.01
CA LYS A 72 15.97 -4.90 18.20
C LYS A 72 15.13 -3.84 17.50
N VAL A 73 14.88 -2.70 18.15
CA VAL A 73 14.17 -1.57 17.53
C VAL A 73 14.95 -1.04 16.33
N ALA A 74 16.26 -0.80 16.50
CA ALA A 74 17.14 -0.33 15.43
C ALA A 74 17.23 -1.35 14.28
N ALA A 75 17.34 -2.65 14.60
CA ALA A 75 17.37 -3.70 13.60
C ALA A 75 16.07 -3.77 12.79
N LEU A 76 14.91 -3.59 13.43
CA LEU A 76 13.62 -3.57 12.73
C LEU A 76 13.44 -2.29 11.89
N ASP A 77 13.88 -1.14 12.40
CA ASP A 77 13.86 0.13 11.66
C ASP A 77 14.68 -0.01 10.36
N GLU A 78 15.88 -0.58 10.42
CA GLU A 78 16.71 -0.80 9.24
C GLU A 78 16.14 -1.89 8.32
N ALA A 79 15.57 -2.97 8.86
CA ALA A 79 14.94 -4.00 8.04
C ALA A 79 13.76 -3.45 7.22
N LEU A 80 12.92 -2.58 7.81
CA LEU A 80 11.81 -1.94 7.10
C LEU A 80 12.28 -0.92 6.06
N ALA A 81 13.32 -0.14 6.38
CA ALA A 81 13.92 0.77 5.40
C ALA A 81 14.61 0.01 4.26
N GLY A 82 15.31 -1.08 4.56
CA GLY A 82 15.91 -2.00 3.57
C GLY A 82 14.85 -2.58 2.64
N LEU A 83 13.75 -3.09 3.19
CA LEU A 83 12.62 -3.59 2.40
C LEU A 83 12.09 -2.54 1.41
N ALA A 84 11.94 -1.29 1.87
CA ALA A 84 11.53 -0.19 1.00
C ALA A 84 12.53 0.06 -0.15
N ARG A 85 13.83 0.03 0.12
CA ARG A 85 14.88 0.21 -0.91
C ARG A 85 14.87 -0.93 -1.93
N ASP A 86 14.73 -2.17 -1.48
CA ASP A 86 14.75 -3.36 -2.34
C ASP A 86 13.58 -3.39 -3.34
N HIS A 87 12.45 -2.79 -2.97
CA HIS A 87 11.24 -2.73 -3.78
C HIS A 87 11.02 -1.39 -4.49
N ASP A 88 11.94 -0.43 -4.33
CA ASP A 88 11.86 0.84 -5.04
C ASP A 88 12.05 0.64 -6.55
N ARG A 89 11.15 1.21 -7.32
CA ARG A 89 11.16 1.21 -8.79
C ARG A 89 11.77 2.48 -9.37
N GLY A 90 12.07 3.47 -8.53
CA GLY A 90 12.73 4.71 -8.89
C GLY A 90 11.84 5.78 -9.55
N ALA A 91 12.13 7.02 -9.16
CA ALA A 91 11.77 8.34 -9.72
C ALA A 91 10.29 8.80 -9.68
N PRO A 92 10.00 10.07 -9.25
CA PRO A 92 10.84 11.05 -8.55
C PRO A 92 10.90 10.87 -7.02
N THR A 93 10.07 10.00 -6.46
CA THR A 93 9.98 9.65 -5.03
C THR A 93 10.15 8.13 -4.88
N LEU A 94 10.21 7.63 -3.64
CA LEU A 94 10.19 6.19 -3.38
C LEU A 94 8.90 5.60 -3.95
N SER A 95 9.03 4.69 -4.93
CA SER A 95 7.90 4.19 -5.71
C SER A 95 7.86 2.67 -5.68
N MET A 96 6.78 2.08 -5.19
CA MET A 96 6.64 0.62 -5.07
C MET A 96 5.26 0.13 -5.54
N ASP A 97 5.22 -1.09 -6.04
CA ASP A 97 3.98 -1.72 -6.50
C ASP A 97 3.40 -2.59 -5.40
N TRP A 98 2.21 -2.22 -4.91
CA TRP A 98 1.48 -2.96 -3.88
C TRP A 98 0.43 -3.84 -4.51
N GLU A 99 0.54 -5.15 -4.31
CA GLU A 99 -0.46 -6.08 -4.80
C GLU A 99 -1.76 -5.95 -3.99
N TYR A 100 -2.89 -5.94 -4.70
CA TYR A 100 -4.20 -6.03 -4.07
C TYR A 100 -5.10 -7.03 -4.80
N LEU A 101 -6.02 -7.58 -4.03
CA LEU A 101 -7.06 -8.47 -4.53
C LEU A 101 -8.38 -7.71 -4.64
N LEU A 102 -8.91 -7.60 -5.87
CA LEU A 102 -10.22 -7.05 -6.11
C LEU A 102 -11.26 -8.18 -6.21
N VAL A 103 -12.22 -8.17 -5.29
CA VAL A 103 -13.36 -9.09 -5.31
C VAL A 103 -14.62 -8.29 -5.62
N THR A 104 -15.32 -8.68 -6.68
CA THR A 104 -16.63 -8.12 -7.02
C THR A 104 -17.69 -9.21 -6.96
N ALA A 105 -18.89 -8.83 -6.53
CA ALA A 105 -20.02 -9.74 -6.43
C ALA A 105 -21.32 -9.01 -6.76
N ARG A 106 -22.28 -9.73 -7.36
CA ARG A 106 -23.65 -9.25 -7.54
C ARG A 106 -24.53 -9.80 -6.43
N ARG A 107 -25.34 -8.94 -5.80
CA ARG A 107 -26.41 -9.36 -4.89
C ARG A 107 -27.39 -10.24 -5.69
N ALA A 108 -27.73 -11.44 -5.20
CA ALA A 108 -28.84 -12.18 -5.78
C ALA A 108 -30.14 -11.36 -5.62
N GLY A 109 -31.03 -11.46 -6.62
CA GLY A 109 -32.37 -10.87 -6.58
C GLY A 109 -33.08 -11.27 -5.30
#